data_AF-A0A377VWG3-F1
#
_entry.id   AF-A0A377VWG3-F1
#
_cell.length_a   1.000
_cell.length_b   1.000
_cell.length_c   1.000
_cell.angle_alpha   90.00
_cell.angle_beta   90.00
_cell.angle_gamma   90.00
#
_symmetry.space_group_name_H-M   'P 1'
#
loop_
_entity.id
_entity.type
_entity.pdbx_description
1 polymer ?
#
loop_
_entity_poly.entity_id
_entity_poly.type
_entity_poly.pdbx_seq_one_letter_code
_entity_poly.pdbx_strand_id
1 'polypeptide(L)'
;MTGLITLEDAEGNTRLISPREAVAEGVTLYTPDKIRVGTGDRMRFTKSDRERGYVANSVWTVTAVSGDSVTLSDGQQTRVIRPGQERAVQHIDLAYAITAHGAQGASETFAIALEGTEGNRKQMAGFESAYVALSRMKQHVQVYTDNRQGWTDVINNAVQKELPTMCLSRNRTGGHECAAAVQYGTGTAGRGGRPCRSPSGGAGRGRQPCTVYCTGT
;
A
#
# COMPACT_ATOMS: atom_id res chain seq x y z
N MET A 1 -27.08 -5.29 -29.49
CA MET A 1 -26.48 -3.96 -29.26
C MET A 1 -24.98 -4.13 -29.27
N THR A 2 -24.29 -3.54 -30.24
CA THR A 2 -22.83 -3.59 -30.36
C THR A 2 -22.19 -2.73 -29.27
N GLY A 3 -21.67 -3.38 -28.23
CA GLY A 3 -20.96 -2.72 -27.12
C GLY A 3 -19.56 -2.30 -27.51
N LEU A 4 -19.45 -1.38 -28.46
CA LEU A 4 -18.17 -0.78 -28.89
C LEU A 4 -18.01 0.59 -28.23
N ILE A 5 -16.81 0.85 -27.73
CA ILE A 5 -16.40 2.13 -27.14
C ILE A 5 -15.50 2.81 -28.17
N THR A 6 -15.76 4.10 -28.44
CA THR A 6 -14.86 4.91 -29.28
C THR A 6 -13.89 5.64 -28.35
N LEU A 7 -12.60 5.42 -28.55
CA LEU A 7 -11.51 6.15 -27.93
C LEU A 7 -11.05 7.24 -28.90
N GLU A 8 -10.72 8.41 -28.36
CA GLU A 8 -10.10 9.51 -29.10
C GLU A 8 -8.84 9.93 -28.33
N ASP A 9 -7.72 10.04 -29.04
CA ASP A 9 -6.48 10.52 -28.43
C ASP A 9 -6.39 12.06 -28.44
N ALA A 10 -5.25 12.60 -28.03
CA ALA A 10 -5.06 14.05 -27.99
C ALA A 10 -4.87 14.70 -29.38
N GLU A 11 -4.61 13.89 -30.41
CA GLU A 11 -4.39 14.32 -31.79
C GLU A 11 -5.68 14.22 -32.63
N GLY A 12 -6.77 13.72 -32.03
CA GLY A 12 -8.06 13.49 -32.68
C GLY A 12 -8.14 12.15 -33.41
N ASN A 13 -7.15 11.26 -33.25
CA ASN A 13 -7.24 9.93 -33.82
C ASN A 13 -8.25 9.11 -33.04
N THR A 14 -9.18 8.50 -33.77
CA THR A 14 -10.23 7.68 -33.17
C THR A 14 -9.92 6.20 -33.33
N ARG A 15 -10.28 5.42 -32.31
CA ARG A 15 -10.14 3.97 -32.30
C ARG A 15 -11.35 3.34 -31.64
N LEU A 16 -11.95 2.37 -32.30
CA LEU A 16 -13.01 1.54 -31.72
C LEU A 16 -12.38 0.40 -30.92
N ILE A 17 -12.91 0.14 -29.73
CA ILE A 17 -12.52 -0.99 -28.89
C ILE A 17 -13.75 -1.64 -28.28
N SER A 18 -13.84 -2.97 -28.34
CA SER A 18 -14.82 -3.70 -27.52
C SER A 18 -14.26 -3.94 -26.11
N PRO A 19 -15.09 -3.95 -25.05
CA PRO A 19 -14.66 -4.33 -23.71
C PRO A 19 -13.96 -5.69 -23.65
N ARG A 20 -14.27 -6.61 -24.58
CA ARG A 20 -13.64 -7.92 -24.69
C ARG A 20 -12.20 -7.83 -25.21
N GLU A 21 -11.93 -6.97 -26.18
CA GLU A 21 -10.59 -6.71 -26.71
C GLU A 21 -9.74 -5.89 -25.74
N ALA A 22 -10.35 -4.93 -25.02
CA ALA A 22 -9.66 -4.09 -24.05
C ALA A 22 -8.88 -4.89 -22.98
N VAL A 23 -9.42 -6.04 -22.56
CA VAL A 23 -8.75 -6.94 -21.60
C VAL A 23 -7.50 -7.57 -22.20
N ALA A 24 -7.56 -8.00 -23.47
CA ALA A 24 -6.42 -8.62 -24.15
C ALA A 24 -5.31 -7.61 -24.45
N GLU A 25 -5.66 -6.35 -24.67
CA GLU A 25 -4.74 -5.26 -24.98
C GLU A 25 -4.13 -4.60 -23.73
N GLY A 26 -4.57 -4.97 -22.53
CA GLY A 26 -4.05 -4.42 -21.28
C GLY A 26 -4.39 -2.93 -21.10
N VAL A 27 -5.57 -2.51 -21.55
CA VAL A 27 -6.01 -1.12 -21.41
C VAL A 27 -6.21 -0.76 -19.94
N THR A 28 -5.63 0.36 -19.53
CA THR A 28 -5.81 0.91 -18.18
C THR A 28 -6.69 2.15 -18.24
N LEU A 29 -7.69 2.21 -17.36
CA LEU A 29 -8.54 3.38 -17.19
C LEU A 29 -7.98 4.30 -16.09
N TYR A 30 -7.99 5.59 -16.34
CA TYR A 30 -7.57 6.62 -15.39
C TYR A 30 -8.70 7.63 -15.18
N THR A 31 -8.80 8.14 -13.95
CA THR A 31 -9.71 9.23 -13.60
C THR A 31 -8.88 10.50 -13.41
N PRO A 32 -9.17 11.58 -14.13
CA PRO A 32 -8.50 12.85 -13.91
C PRO A 32 -8.91 13.42 -12.55
N ASP A 33 -7.93 13.95 -11.82
CA ASP A 33 -8.16 14.61 -10.54
C ASP A 33 -7.33 15.90 -10.43
N LYS A 34 -7.70 16.77 -9.48
CA LYS A 34 -7.04 18.05 -9.23
C LYS A 34 -6.55 18.12 -7.80
N ILE A 35 -5.23 18.20 -7.63
CA ILE A 35 -4.58 18.47 -6.34
C ILE A 35 -4.05 19.90 -6.30
N ARG A 36 -4.05 20.50 -5.11
CA ARG A 36 -3.35 21.78 -4.87
C ARG A 36 -1.97 21.47 -4.34
N VAL A 37 -0.96 22.15 -4.89
CA VAL A 37 0.44 21.98 -4.51
C VAL A 37 1.08 23.33 -4.23
N GLY A 38 1.94 23.38 -3.23
CA GLY A 38 2.73 24.54 -2.85
C GLY A 38 4.17 24.16 -2.48
N THR A 39 5.02 25.18 -2.37
CA THR A 39 6.41 24.99 -1.91
C THR A 39 6.43 24.37 -0.51
N GLY A 40 7.24 23.34 -0.34
CA GLY A 40 7.34 22.55 0.91
C GLY A 40 6.48 21.29 0.90
N ASP A 41 5.56 21.13 -0.06
CA ASP A 41 4.73 19.93 -0.12
C ASP A 41 5.54 18.69 -0.45
N ARG A 42 5.14 17.55 0.12
CA ARG A 42 5.69 16.24 -0.26
C ARG A 42 4.81 15.62 -1.33
N MET A 43 5.44 15.21 -2.42
CA MET A 43 4.80 14.57 -3.57
C MET A 43 5.37 13.18 -3.81
N ARG A 44 4.60 12.34 -4.48
CA ARG A 44 5.04 11.02 -4.96
C ARG A 44 4.57 10.76 -6.36
N PHE A 45 5.31 9.91 -7.08
CA PHE A 45 4.83 9.32 -8.32
C PHE A 45 3.99 8.09 -8.03
N THR A 46 2.84 7.96 -8.69
CA THR A 46 1.92 6.81 -8.53
C THR A 46 2.20 5.69 -9.52
N LYS A 47 3.00 5.95 -10.55
CA LYS A 47 3.42 5.00 -11.59
C LYS A 47 4.90 5.16 -11.90
N SER A 48 5.57 4.04 -12.15
CA SER A 48 6.96 4.05 -12.63
C SER A 48 7.00 4.22 -14.13
N ASP A 49 7.93 5.03 -14.60
CA ASP A 49 8.29 5.18 -16.02
C ASP A 49 9.81 5.11 -16.08
N ARG A 50 10.32 3.96 -16.53
CA ARG A 50 11.77 3.69 -16.54
C ARG A 50 12.51 4.52 -17.57
N GLU A 51 11.88 4.83 -18.70
CA GLU A 51 12.51 5.60 -19.78
C GLU A 51 12.75 7.04 -19.33
N ARG A 52 11.85 7.59 -18.53
CA ARG A 52 11.96 8.94 -17.95
C ARG A 52 12.54 8.95 -16.54
N GLY A 53 12.91 7.79 -16.01
CA GLY A 53 13.47 7.61 -14.68
C GLY A 53 12.52 8.00 -13.53
N TYR A 54 11.20 7.93 -13.72
CA TYR A 54 10.22 8.08 -12.65
C TYR A 54 10.03 6.75 -11.92
N VAL A 55 10.10 6.78 -10.59
CA VAL A 55 9.96 5.60 -9.75
C VAL A 55 8.71 5.76 -8.90
N ALA A 56 7.77 4.82 -9.01
CA ALA A 56 6.57 4.79 -8.19
C ALA A 56 6.92 4.78 -6.70
N ASN A 57 6.12 5.47 -5.90
CA ASN A 57 6.28 5.65 -4.46
C ASN A 57 7.60 6.33 -4.02
N SER A 58 8.41 6.85 -4.95
CA SER A 58 9.49 7.76 -4.57
C SER A 58 8.89 9.06 -4.05
N VAL A 59 9.43 9.57 -2.95
CA VAL A 59 8.96 10.80 -2.30
C VAL A 59 9.89 11.96 -2.64
N TRP A 60 9.29 13.07 -3.03
CA TRP A 60 9.94 14.29 -3.47
C TRP A 60 9.35 15.48 -2.74
N THR A 61 10.14 16.52 -2.54
CA THR A 61 9.71 17.78 -1.93
C THR A 61 9.59 18.85 -3.01
N VAL A 62 8.49 19.59 -3.02
CA VAL A 62 8.30 20.74 -3.91
C VAL A 62 9.20 21.88 -3.42
N THR A 63 10.16 22.29 -4.24
CA THR A 63 11.07 23.40 -3.93
C THR A 63 10.66 24.71 -4.58
N ALA A 64 9.90 24.64 -5.68
CA ALA A 64 9.33 25.81 -6.34
C ALA A 64 8.10 25.44 -7.15
N VAL A 65 7.16 26.38 -7.27
CA VAL A 65 6.03 26.33 -8.21
C VAL A 65 6.07 27.62 -9.03
N SER A 66 6.10 27.49 -10.35
CA SER A 66 6.17 28.63 -11.27
C SER A 66 5.31 28.38 -12.50
N GLY A 67 4.22 29.14 -12.63
CA GLY A 67 3.21 28.93 -13.66
C GLY A 67 2.72 27.48 -13.66
N ASP A 68 2.92 26.80 -14.79
CA ASP A 68 2.50 25.40 -15.00
C ASP A 68 3.59 24.37 -14.63
N SER A 69 4.70 24.81 -14.03
CA SER A 69 5.82 23.96 -13.66
C SER A 69 5.96 23.80 -12.15
N VAL A 70 6.33 22.60 -11.74
CA VAL A 70 6.64 22.24 -10.35
C VAL A 70 8.06 21.69 -10.31
N THR A 71 8.89 22.27 -9.44
CA THR A 71 10.24 21.79 -9.18
C THR A 71 10.23 20.89 -7.95
N LEU A 72 10.76 19.68 -8.12
CA LEU A 72 10.82 18.62 -7.12
C LEU A 72 12.27 18.31 -6.76
N SER A 73 12.55 18.01 -5.49
CA SER A 73 13.84 17.47 -5.06
C SER A 73 13.67 16.34 -4.06
N ASP A 74 14.49 15.29 -4.17
CA ASP A 74 14.61 14.22 -3.19
C ASP A 74 15.82 14.41 -2.25
N GLY A 75 16.46 15.59 -2.31
CA GLY A 75 17.70 15.92 -1.59
C GLY A 75 18.98 15.53 -2.32
N GLN A 76 18.91 14.71 -3.38
CA GLN A 76 20.07 14.34 -4.21
C GLN A 76 19.95 14.88 -5.63
N GLN A 77 18.77 14.76 -6.23
CA GLN A 77 18.42 15.22 -7.56
C GLN A 77 17.33 16.28 -7.49
N THR A 78 17.28 17.10 -8.53
CA THR A 78 16.22 18.07 -8.76
C THR A 78 15.58 17.77 -10.12
N ARG A 79 14.26 17.89 -10.19
CA ARG A 79 13.49 17.68 -11.42
C ARG A 79 12.44 18.76 -11.59
N VAL A 80 12.15 19.12 -12.82
CA VAL A 80 11.04 20.03 -13.17
C VAL A 80 10.02 19.22 -13.93
N ILE A 81 8.76 19.26 -13.49
CA ILE A 81 7.64 18.60 -14.15
C ILE A 81 6.59 19.63 -14.59
N ARG A 82 5.88 19.33 -15.68
CA ARG A 82 4.77 20.15 -16.21
C ARG A 82 3.50 19.32 -16.40
N PRO A 83 2.76 19.02 -15.33
CA PRO A 83 1.59 18.13 -15.38
C PRO A 83 0.47 18.62 -16.30
N GLY A 84 0.37 19.93 -16.55
CA GLY A 84 -0.60 20.50 -17.48
C GLY A 84 -0.27 20.26 -18.96
N GLN A 85 1.00 20.01 -19.29
CA GLN A 85 1.48 19.85 -20.67
C GLN A 85 1.79 18.37 -21.00
N GLU A 86 2.27 17.61 -20.01
CA GLU A 86 2.76 16.26 -20.20
C GLU A 86 1.89 15.24 -19.44
N ARG A 87 1.02 14.50 -20.15
CA ARG A 87 0.15 13.49 -19.52
C ARG A 87 0.92 12.39 -18.79
N ALA A 88 2.11 12.03 -19.26
CA ALA A 88 2.93 10.99 -18.62
C ALA A 88 3.34 11.33 -17.18
N VAL A 89 3.44 12.63 -16.84
CA VAL A 89 3.79 13.09 -15.49
C VAL A 89 2.58 13.46 -14.63
N GLN A 90 1.37 13.15 -15.09
CA GLN A 90 0.14 13.30 -14.30
C GLN A 90 -0.06 12.16 -13.29
N HIS A 91 0.79 11.14 -13.33
CA HIS A 91 0.83 10.07 -12.33
C HIS A 91 1.54 10.53 -11.04
N ILE A 92 0.97 11.55 -10.40
CA ILE A 92 1.48 12.19 -9.20
C ILE A 92 0.39 12.35 -8.16
N ASP A 93 0.80 12.40 -6.89
CA ASP A 93 -0.08 12.59 -5.74
C ASP A 93 0.70 13.25 -4.60
N LEU A 94 -0.01 13.79 -3.60
CA LEU A 94 0.61 14.19 -2.35
C LEU A 94 1.07 12.95 -1.59
N ALA A 95 2.23 13.05 -0.93
CA ALA A 95 2.86 11.94 -0.20
C ALA A 95 2.57 11.97 1.31
N TYR A 96 1.58 12.74 1.76
CA TYR A 96 1.23 12.86 3.19
C TYR A 96 0.53 11.62 3.74
N ALA A 97 -0.25 10.95 2.90
CA ALA A 97 -0.93 9.72 3.26
C ALA A 97 -0.77 8.72 2.11
N ILE A 98 -0.55 7.46 2.48
CA ILE A 98 -0.50 6.35 1.54
C ILE A 98 -1.42 5.27 2.04
N THR A 99 -2.01 4.51 1.11
CA THR A 99 -2.77 3.33 1.48
C THR A 99 -1.81 2.27 2.05
N ALA A 100 -2.28 1.42 2.96
CA ALA A 100 -1.47 0.32 3.50
C ALA A 100 -0.87 -0.54 2.37
N HIS A 101 -1.65 -0.82 1.32
CA HIS A 101 -1.16 -1.53 0.14
C HIS A 101 -0.07 -0.75 -0.61
N GLY A 102 -0.24 0.57 -0.79
CA GLY A 102 0.75 1.44 -1.43
C GLY A 102 2.05 1.58 -0.66
N ALA A 103 2.04 1.33 0.66
CA ALA A 103 3.23 1.32 1.52
C ALA A 103 4.07 0.03 1.39
N GLN A 104 3.65 -0.93 0.57
CA GLN A 104 4.37 -2.19 0.43
C GLN A 104 5.77 -1.95 -0.16
N GLY A 105 6.81 -2.26 0.62
CA GLY A 105 8.21 -2.06 0.23
C GLY A 105 8.77 -0.68 0.56
N ALA A 106 7.93 0.27 0.97
CA ALA A 106 8.38 1.50 1.61
C ALA A 106 8.71 1.21 3.09
N SER A 107 9.74 1.86 3.63
CA SER A 107 10.08 1.76 5.05
C SER A 107 10.39 3.13 5.59
N GLU A 108 9.53 3.60 6.49
CA GLU A 108 9.64 4.91 7.13
C GLU A 108 10.06 4.76 8.60
N THR A 109 10.57 5.83 9.18
CA THR A 109 10.99 5.81 10.59
C THR A 109 9.79 5.76 11.53
N PHE A 110 8.73 6.50 11.18
CA PHE A 110 7.52 6.69 11.96
C PHE A 110 6.28 6.57 11.06
N ALA A 111 5.19 6.00 11.55
CA ALA A 111 3.88 6.16 10.91
C ALA A 111 2.74 6.38 11.88
N ILE A 112 1.70 6.98 11.33
CA ILE A 112 0.38 7.06 11.90
C ILE A 112 -0.53 6.23 10.98
N ALA A 113 -1.06 5.13 11.49
CA ALA A 113 -2.05 4.31 10.80
C ALA A 113 -3.45 4.75 11.21
N LEU A 114 -4.30 5.01 10.21
CA LEU A 114 -5.73 5.22 10.41
C LEU A 114 -6.44 3.92 10.03
N GLU A 115 -6.96 3.25 11.04
CA GLU A 115 -7.63 1.96 10.93
C GLU A 115 -9.07 2.10 11.39
N GLY A 116 -9.96 1.20 11.01
CA GLY A 116 -11.34 1.32 11.49
C GLY A 116 -12.28 0.27 10.94
N THR A 117 -13.38 0.10 11.64
CA THR A 117 -14.42 -0.90 11.34
C THR A 117 -15.74 -0.29 10.89
N GLU A 118 -15.81 1.04 10.79
CA GLU A 118 -17.00 1.77 10.36
C GLU A 118 -16.87 2.30 8.92
N GLY A 119 -18.03 2.52 8.30
CA GLY A 119 -18.14 3.06 6.94
C GLY A 119 -17.33 2.28 5.90
N ASN A 120 -16.65 3.03 5.01
CA ASN A 120 -15.83 2.43 3.96
C ASN A 120 -14.57 1.73 4.49
N ARG A 121 -14.13 2.02 5.73
CA ARG A 121 -12.90 1.42 6.31
C ARG A 121 -13.09 -0.04 6.71
N LYS A 122 -14.33 -0.46 6.98
CA LYS A 122 -14.67 -1.87 7.24
C LYS A 122 -14.17 -2.82 6.14
N GLN A 123 -14.17 -2.38 4.89
CA GLN A 123 -13.71 -3.18 3.74
C GLN A 123 -12.19 -3.37 3.72
N MET A 124 -11.46 -2.50 4.43
CA MET A 124 -10.00 -2.52 4.54
C MET A 124 -9.52 -3.12 5.86
N ALA A 125 -10.42 -3.35 6.82
CA ALA A 125 -10.10 -3.95 8.10
C ALA A 125 -9.81 -5.45 7.93
N GLY A 126 -8.57 -5.84 8.18
CA GLY A 126 -8.13 -7.23 8.07
C GLY A 126 -6.70 -7.41 8.54
N PHE A 127 -6.28 -8.66 8.74
CA PHE A 127 -4.94 -8.95 9.23
C PHE A 127 -3.84 -8.51 8.25
N GLU A 128 -4.01 -8.74 6.94
CA GLU A 128 -2.98 -8.40 5.94
C GLU A 128 -2.72 -6.89 5.85
N SER A 129 -3.78 -6.07 5.87
CA SER A 129 -3.67 -4.61 5.82
C SER A 129 -3.01 -4.07 7.08
N ALA A 130 -3.46 -4.52 8.26
CA ALA A 130 -2.85 -4.16 9.54
C ALA A 130 -1.38 -4.60 9.60
N TYR A 131 -1.07 -5.82 9.18
CA TYR A 131 0.31 -6.32 9.14
C TYR A 131 1.19 -5.44 8.25
N VAL A 132 0.74 -5.09 7.04
CA VAL A 132 1.50 -4.20 6.17
C VAL A 132 1.60 -2.79 6.74
N ALA A 133 0.55 -2.23 7.33
CA ALA A 133 0.60 -0.88 7.90
C ALA A 133 1.56 -0.78 9.09
N LEU A 134 1.54 -1.78 9.98
CA LEU A 134 2.27 -1.75 11.25
C LEU A 134 3.72 -2.25 11.13
N SER A 135 4.00 -3.20 10.23
CA SER A 135 5.34 -3.82 10.11
C SER A 135 6.36 -3.00 9.30
N ARG A 136 5.93 -1.92 8.64
CA ARG A 136 6.78 -1.15 7.72
C ARG A 136 7.57 -0.03 8.43
N MET A 137 7.34 0.17 9.72
CA MET A 137 7.98 1.24 10.50
C MET A 137 9.18 0.75 11.28
N LYS A 138 10.23 1.57 11.31
CA LYS A 138 11.49 1.20 11.97
C LYS A 138 11.49 1.43 13.47
N GLN A 139 10.78 2.45 13.96
CA GLN A 139 10.86 2.86 15.36
C GLN A 139 9.50 2.88 16.06
N HIS A 140 8.50 3.56 15.51
CA HIS A 140 7.23 3.75 16.20
C HIS A 140 6.05 3.82 15.24
N VAL A 141 4.91 3.29 15.69
CA VAL A 141 3.63 3.38 14.99
C VAL A 141 2.53 3.80 15.96
N GLN A 142 1.70 4.76 15.56
CA GLN A 142 0.48 5.14 16.26
C GLN A 142 -0.71 4.69 15.45
N VAL A 143 -1.70 4.05 16.09
CA VAL A 143 -2.94 3.63 15.44
C VAL A 143 -4.09 4.47 15.96
N TYR A 144 -4.79 5.15 15.06
CA TYR A 144 -6.08 5.78 15.34
C TYR A 144 -7.17 4.88 14.79
N THR A 145 -8.11 4.50 15.63
CA THR A 145 -9.24 3.63 15.26
C THR A 145 -10.54 4.12 15.85
N ASP A 146 -11.62 3.93 15.11
CA ASP A 146 -12.99 4.25 15.54
C ASP A 146 -13.46 3.36 16.69
N ASN A 147 -13.17 2.06 16.60
CA ASN A 147 -13.51 1.05 17.59
C ASN A 147 -12.34 0.08 17.78
N ARG A 148 -11.59 0.28 18.87
CA ARG A 148 -10.42 -0.57 19.20
C ARG A 148 -10.80 -2.05 19.30
N GLN A 149 -11.88 -2.37 20.02
CA GLN A 149 -12.28 -3.75 20.25
C GLN A 149 -12.71 -4.41 18.94
N GLY A 150 -13.57 -3.74 18.18
CA GLY A 150 -14.05 -4.24 16.88
C GLY A 150 -12.90 -4.48 15.90
N TRP A 151 -11.93 -3.56 15.84
CA TRP A 151 -10.77 -3.71 14.97
C TRP A 151 -9.86 -4.88 15.40
N THR A 152 -9.61 -5.04 16.70
CA THR A 152 -8.84 -6.19 17.19
C THR A 152 -9.55 -7.52 16.94
N ASP A 153 -10.89 -7.56 17.07
CA ASP A 153 -11.66 -8.77 16.81
C ASP A 153 -11.59 -9.16 15.33
N VAL A 154 -11.67 -8.17 14.42
CA VAL A 154 -11.51 -8.41 12.97
C VAL A 154 -10.12 -8.93 12.64
N ILE A 155 -9.06 -8.38 13.23
CA ILE A 155 -7.68 -8.84 12.99
C ILE A 155 -7.48 -10.27 13.49
N ASN A 156 -7.97 -10.57 14.69
CA ASN A 156 -7.77 -11.88 15.32
C ASN A 156 -8.58 -12.99 14.64
N ASN A 157 -9.73 -12.65 14.06
CA ASN A 157 -10.62 -13.61 13.39
C ASN A 157 -10.56 -13.50 11.86
N ALA A 158 -9.56 -12.81 11.30
CA ALA A 158 -9.45 -12.62 9.86
C ALA A 158 -9.20 -13.97 9.15
N VAL A 159 -10.13 -14.36 8.29
CA VAL A 159 -9.92 -15.47 7.36
C VAL A 159 -8.90 -15.03 6.31
N GLN A 160 -7.76 -15.71 6.27
CA GLN A 160 -6.73 -15.47 5.26
C GLN A 160 -7.14 -16.06 3.91
N LYS A 161 -6.62 -15.48 2.82
CA LYS A 161 -6.84 -16.02 1.47
C LYS A 161 -6.21 -17.41 1.38
N GLU A 162 -7.02 -18.42 1.11
CA GLU A 162 -6.54 -19.76 0.79
C GLU A 162 -6.14 -19.86 -0.69
N LEU A 163 -5.17 -20.72 -0.99
CA LEU A 163 -4.78 -21.04 -2.36
C LEU A 163 -5.84 -21.96 -3.00
N PRO A 164 -6.23 -21.75 -4.27
CA PRO A 164 -7.20 -22.60 -4.96
C PRO A 164 -6.84 -24.09 -4.94
N THR A 165 -5.55 -24.42 -4.95
CA THR A 165 -5.03 -25.80 -4.86
C THR A 165 -5.31 -26.46 -3.51
N MET A 166 -5.39 -25.69 -2.41
CA MET A 166 -5.78 -26.20 -1.10
C MET A 166 -7.29 -26.47 -1.00
N CYS A 167 -8.11 -25.73 -1.73
CA CYS A 167 -9.54 -26.01 -1.83
C CYS A 167 -9.81 -27.29 -2.63
N LEU A 168 -9.05 -27.54 -3.69
CA LEU A 168 -9.22 -28.72 -4.56
C LEU A 168 -8.70 -30.03 -3.94
N SER A 169 -7.66 -29.98 -3.09
CA SER A 169 -7.10 -31.18 -2.47
C SER A 169 -7.92 -31.72 -1.28
N ARG A 170 -8.86 -30.93 -0.75
CA ARG A 170 -9.72 -31.31 0.40
C ARG A 170 -10.96 -32.14 0.03
N ASN A 171 -11.16 -32.46 -1.26
CA ASN A 171 -12.37 -33.15 -1.70
C ASN A 171 -12.14 -34.66 -1.89
N ARG A 172 -12.29 -35.47 -0.82
CA ARG A 172 -12.54 -36.92 -1.02
C ARG A 172 -13.54 -37.62 -0.13
N THR A 173 -13.99 -37.08 1.01
CA THR A 173 -15.11 -37.70 1.76
C THR A 173 -15.70 -36.75 2.82
N GLY A 174 -16.88 -36.20 2.52
CA GLY A 174 -17.91 -35.84 3.52
C GLY A 174 -17.93 -34.40 4.08
N GLY A 175 -19.07 -33.72 3.91
CA GLY A 175 -19.56 -32.63 4.76
C GLY A 175 -19.00 -31.24 4.49
N HIS A 176 -19.84 -30.33 3.99
CA HIS A 176 -19.47 -28.97 3.62
C HIS A 176 -19.46 -28.02 4.82
N GLU A 177 -18.29 -27.79 5.42
CA GLU A 177 -18.00 -26.57 6.17
C GLU A 177 -16.58 -26.10 5.85
N CYS A 178 -16.47 -24.93 5.21
CA CYS A 178 -15.19 -24.25 4.97
C CYS A 178 -14.70 -23.63 6.27
N ALA A 179 -14.04 -24.41 7.14
CA ALA A 179 -13.33 -23.87 8.29
C ALA A 179 -11.95 -23.37 7.87
N ALA A 180 -11.76 -22.06 7.91
CA ALA A 180 -10.46 -21.41 7.74
C ALA A 180 -9.47 -22.00 8.76
N ALA A 181 -8.41 -22.67 8.28
CA ALA A 181 -7.38 -23.17 9.16
C ALA A 181 -6.52 -21.99 9.62
N VAL A 182 -6.73 -21.54 10.87
CA VAL A 182 -5.80 -20.65 11.56
C VAL A 182 -4.51 -21.43 11.81
N GLN A 183 -3.54 -21.29 10.91
CA GLN A 183 -2.16 -21.65 11.21
C GLN A 183 -1.50 -20.41 11.82
N TYR A 184 -1.48 -20.30 13.15
CA TYR A 184 -0.30 -20.00 13.97
C TYR A 184 -0.65 -20.13 15.47
N GLY A 185 0.34 -20.57 16.25
CA GLY A 185 0.19 -21.18 17.57
C GLY A 185 -0.46 -20.29 18.64
N THR A 186 -1.20 -20.95 19.51
CA THR A 186 -1.72 -20.43 20.79
C THR A 186 -0.57 -19.89 21.64
N GLY A 187 -0.42 -18.57 21.73
CA GLY A 187 0.44 -17.91 22.71
C GLY A 187 -0.32 -17.70 24.01
N THR A 188 -0.09 -18.54 25.03
CA THR A 188 -0.59 -18.31 26.39
C THR A 188 0.25 -17.24 27.10
N ALA A 189 -0.42 -16.25 27.71
CA ALA A 189 0.20 -15.23 28.54
C ALA A 189 0.87 -15.85 29.79
N GLY A 190 2.19 -15.67 29.92
CA GLY A 190 2.98 -16.10 31.07
C GLY A 190 3.73 -14.92 31.71
N ARG A 191 3.54 -14.73 33.02
CA ARG A 191 4.23 -13.74 33.86
C ARG A 191 5.71 -14.08 34.02
N GLY A 192 6.58 -13.06 34.08
CA GLY A 192 7.91 -13.15 34.68
C GLY A 192 9.04 -12.68 33.76
N GLY A 193 9.69 -11.56 34.11
CA GLY A 193 10.75 -10.95 33.32
C GLY A 193 12.15 -11.53 33.55
N ARG A 194 13.05 -11.25 32.60
CA ARG A 194 14.50 -11.02 32.76
C ARG A 194 15.06 -10.34 31.50
N PRO A 195 16.05 -9.42 31.60
CA PRO A 195 16.55 -8.66 30.46
C PRO A 195 17.63 -9.45 29.68
N CYS A 196 17.63 -9.32 28.35
CA CYS A 196 18.61 -9.96 27.48
C CYS A 196 19.97 -9.24 27.54
N ARG A 197 21.04 -9.98 27.88
CA ARG A 197 22.43 -9.60 27.62
C ARG A 197 22.75 -9.85 26.13
N SER A 198 23.42 -8.90 25.48
CA SER A 198 23.99 -9.07 24.13
C SER A 198 25.15 -10.07 24.14
N PRO A 199 25.26 -10.99 23.17
CA PRO A 199 26.52 -11.62 22.85
C PRO A 199 27.35 -10.70 21.96
N SER A 200 28.57 -10.45 22.38
CA SER A 200 29.63 -9.80 21.62
C SER A 200 30.12 -10.68 20.47
N GLY A 201 30.29 -10.09 19.28
CA GLY A 201 31.29 -10.49 18.29
C GLY A 201 30.83 -11.41 17.15
N GLY A 202 31.06 -10.96 15.90
CA GLY A 202 31.09 -11.82 14.71
C GLY A 202 30.20 -11.35 13.57
N ALA A 203 30.81 -10.82 12.50
CA ALA A 203 30.15 -10.31 11.31
C ALA A 203 29.40 -11.41 10.53
N GLY A 204 28.16 -11.12 10.11
CA GLY A 204 27.39 -11.96 9.20
C GLY A 204 25.99 -11.41 8.95
N ARG A 205 25.69 -11.04 7.71
CA ARG A 205 24.39 -10.52 7.26
C ARG A 205 23.27 -11.55 7.51
N GLY A 206 22.27 -11.19 8.31
CA GLY A 206 21.01 -11.92 8.44
C GLY A 206 19.95 -11.02 9.08
N ARG A 207 18.81 -10.83 8.41
CA ARG A 207 17.64 -10.12 8.97
C ARG A 207 17.18 -10.86 10.22
N GLN A 208 17.35 -10.26 11.40
CA GLN A 208 16.73 -10.76 12.61
C GLN A 208 15.26 -10.30 12.65
N PRO A 209 14.31 -11.16 13.04
CA PRO A 209 12.92 -10.75 13.27
C PRO A 209 12.84 -9.88 14.52
N CYS A 210 12.37 -8.65 14.39
CA CYS A 210 12.02 -7.81 15.52
C CYS A 210 10.68 -8.31 16.10
N THR A 211 10.74 -8.96 17.27
CA THR A 211 9.54 -9.27 18.06
C THR A 211 9.08 -8.00 18.78
N VAL A 212 7.88 -7.53 18.45
CA VAL A 212 7.21 -6.41 19.14
C VAL A 212 6.57 -6.94 20.42
N TYR A 213 6.96 -6.40 21.57
CA TYR A 213 6.26 -6.62 22.84
C TYR A 213 5.43 -5.39 23.17
N CYS A 214 4.11 -5.56 23.30
CA CYS A 214 3.23 -4.53 23.88
C CYS A 214 3.16 -4.74 25.39
N THR A 215 3.62 -3.77 26.18
CA THR A 215 3.35 -3.73 27.63
C THR A 215 2.05 -2.96 27.86
N GLY A 216 1.05 -3.63 28.41
CA GLY A 216 -0.19 -3.02 28.88
C GLY A 216 -0.05 -2.44 30.28
N THR A 217 -0.79 -1.37 30.53
CA THR A 217 -1.36 -1.08 31.86
C THR A 217 -2.80 -1.54 31.85
#